data_AF-A0A842UK26-F1
#
_entry.id   AF-A0A842UK26-F1
#
_cell.length_a   1.000
_cell.length_b   1.000
_cell.length_c   1.000
_cell.angle_alpha   90.00
_cell.angle_beta   90.00
_cell.angle_gamma   90.00
#
_symmetry.space_group_name_H-M   'P 1'
#
loop_
_entity.id
_entity.type
_entity.pdbx_description
1 polymer ?
#
loop_
_entity_poly.entity_id
_entity_poly.type
_entity_poly.pdbx_seq_one_letter_code
_entity_poly.pdbx_strand_id
1 'polypeptide(L)' 'MVKTNQYQNPQRRSIIAELKNKKRFRESGLWVQVADLLDKTRKNRRAVNLHKINKHTSDGDTVVVPGKVLGEGLLEHG' A
#
# COMPACT_ATOMS: atom_id res chain seq x y z
N MET A 1 -6.29 29.03 -2.52
CA MET A 1 -6.43 27.57 -2.32
C MET A 1 -5.30 26.88 -3.07
N VAL A 2 -4.32 26.29 -2.37
CA VAL A 2 -3.22 25.57 -3.05
C VAL A 2 -3.83 24.33 -3.72
N LYS A 3 -3.82 24.28 -5.06
CA LYS A 3 -4.19 23.07 -5.79
C LYS A 3 -3.16 22.01 -5.44
N THR A 4 -3.54 21.02 -4.63
CA THR A 4 -2.72 19.82 -4.45
C THR A 4 -2.55 19.20 -5.84
N ASN A 5 -1.35 19.29 -6.42
CA ASN A 5 -1.07 18.69 -7.72
C ASN A 5 -1.36 17.19 -7.60
N GLN A 6 -2.46 16.75 -8.21
CA GLN A 6 -2.84 15.36 -8.18
C GLN A 6 -1.80 14.58 -8.96
N TYR A 7 -1.07 13.69 -8.30
CA TYR A 7 -0.10 12.83 -8.97
C TYR A 7 -0.83 11.91 -9.95
N GLN A 8 -0.70 12.18 -11.25
CA GLN A 8 -1.51 11.58 -12.32
C GLN A 8 -0.87 10.31 -12.92
N ASN A 9 -0.27 9.44 -12.11
CA ASN A 9 0.22 8.17 -12.67
C ASN A 9 -1.01 7.30 -13.07
N PRO A 10 -1.18 6.98 -14.38
CA PRO A 10 -2.36 6.27 -14.87
C PRO A 10 -2.44 4.83 -14.34
N GLN A 11 -1.31 4.14 -14.19
CA GLN A 11 -1.26 2.77 -13.63
C GLN A 11 -1.75 2.75 -12.18
N ARG A 12 -1.31 3.74 -11.38
CA ARG A 12 -1.78 3.86 -10.00
C ARG A 12 -3.28 4.09 -9.93
N ARG A 13 -3.82 4.97 -10.77
CA ARG A 13 -5.27 5.25 -10.81
C ARG A 13 -6.07 4.02 -11.24
N SER A 14 -5.57 3.27 -12.21
CA SER A 14 -6.17 2.01 -12.67
C SER A 14 -6.24 0.98 -11.54
N ILE A 15 -5.13 0.75 -10.82
CA ILE A 15 -5.10 -0.18 -9.68
C ILE A 15 -6.05 0.26 -8.55
N ILE A 16 -6.09 1.56 -8.22
CA ILE A 16 -7.02 2.08 -7.20
C ILE A 16 -8.47 1.80 -7.61
N ALA A 17 -8.83 2.00 -8.88
CA ALA A 17 -10.17 1.69 -9.38
C ALA A 17 -10.47 0.19 -9.34
N GLU A 18 -9.52 -0.65 -9.73
CA GLU A 18 -9.67 -2.11 -9.68
C GLU A 18 -9.88 -2.60 -8.24
N LEU A 19 -9.05 -2.16 -7.29
CA LEU A 19 -9.16 -2.52 -5.89
C LEU A 19 -10.48 -2.06 -5.27
N LYS A 20 -10.98 -0.86 -5.63
CA LYS A 20 -12.30 -0.38 -5.20
C LYS A 20 -13.45 -1.19 -5.80
N ASN A 21 -13.25 -1.83 -6.95
CA ASN A 21 -14.25 -2.68 -7.61
C ASN A 21 -14.28 -4.12 -7.07
N LYS A 22 -13.27 -4.57 -6.30
CA LYS A 22 -13.23 -5.90 -5.64
C LYS A 22 -14.25 -6.07 -4.51
N LYS A 23 -15.25 -5.19 -4.40
CA LYS A 23 -16.37 -5.24 -3.42
C LYS A 23 -17.12 -6.57 -3.37
N ARG A 24 -17.04 -7.39 -4.43
CA ARG A 24 -17.77 -8.67 -4.54
C ARG A 24 -17.10 -9.86 -3.82
N PHE A 25 -15.89 -9.70 -3.28
CA PHE A 25 -15.20 -10.77 -2.55
C PHE A 25 -15.39 -10.64 -1.03
N ARG A 26 -15.28 -11.77 -0.33
CA ARG A 26 -15.37 -11.88 1.14
C ARG A 26 -14.41 -10.93 1.87
N GLU A 27 -13.31 -10.56 1.23
CA GLU A 27 -12.25 -9.65 1.72
C GLU A 27 -12.39 -8.19 1.24
N SER A 28 -13.56 -7.81 0.71
CA SER A 28 -13.81 -6.50 0.09
C SER A 28 -13.35 -5.30 0.94
N GLY A 29 -13.49 -5.38 2.26
CA GLY A 29 -13.07 -4.30 3.18
C GLY A 29 -11.57 -4.00 3.12
N LEU A 30 -10.73 -5.04 3.04
CA LEU A 30 -9.27 -4.88 3.02
C LEU A 30 -8.83 -4.16 1.74
N TRP A 31 -9.34 -4.58 0.58
CA TRP A 31 -8.94 -4.00 -0.71
C TRP A 31 -9.40 -2.55 -0.88
N VAL A 32 -10.58 -2.20 -0.36
CA VAL A 32 -11.03 -0.79 -0.32
C VAL A 32 -10.10 0.05 0.55
N GLN A 33 -9.71 -0.45 1.73
CA GLN A 33 -8.77 0.25 2.61
C GLN A 33 -7.38 0.43 1.95
N VAL A 34 -6.86 -0.60 1.30
CA VAL A 34 -5.60 -0.52 0.54
C VAL A 34 -5.70 0.55 -0.56
N ALA A 35 -6.82 0.59 -1.28
CA ALA A 35 -7.06 1.59 -2.33
C ALA A 35 -7.08 3.02 -1.76
N ASP A 36 -7.75 3.24 -0.63
CA ASP A 36 -7.83 4.56 0.01
C ASP A 36 -6.47 5.01 0.57
N LEU A 37 -5.65 4.07 1.05
CA LEU A 37 -4.27 4.36 1.46
C LEU A 37 -3.37 4.72 0.27
N LEU A 38 -3.56 4.07 -0.89
CA LEU A 38 -2.83 4.37 -2.12
C LEU A 38 -3.24 5.71 -2.76
N ASP A 39 -4.47 6.16 -2.54
CA ASP A 39 -5.02 7.41 -3.07
C ASP A 39 -4.49 8.66 -2.34
N LYS A 40 -3.85 8.47 -1.18
CA LYS A 40 -3.20 9.55 -0.43
C LYS A 40 -2.15 10.28 -1.27
N THR A 41 -1.95 11.57 -0.92
CA THR A 41 -0.87 12.38 -1.51
C THR A 41 0.49 11.72 -1.29
N ARG A 42 1.47 12.01 -2.16
CA ARG A 42 2.80 11.36 -2.12
C ARG A 42 3.44 11.39 -0.73
N LYS A 43 3.30 12.51 0.00
CA LYS A 43 3.84 12.71 1.36
C LYS A 43 3.14 11.89 2.44
N ASN A 44 1.88 11.49 2.22
CA ASN A 44 1.05 10.79 3.20
C ASN A 44 0.94 9.28 2.93
N ARG A 45 1.55 8.76 1.86
CA ARG A 45 1.61 7.31 1.59
C ARG A 45 2.63 6.64 2.51
N ARG A 46 2.42 5.35 2.79
CA ARG A 46 3.27 4.59 3.71
C ARG A 46 4.68 4.41 3.11
N ALA A 47 5.69 4.54 3.96
CA ALA A 47 7.06 4.15 3.67
C ALA A 47 7.51 3.22 4.81
N VAL A 48 7.88 1.98 4.48
CA VAL A 48 8.18 0.93 5.46
C VAL A 48 9.57 0.37 5.17
N ASN A 49 10.41 0.28 6.20
CA ASN A 49 11.74 -0.33 6.11
C ASN A 49 11.68 -1.84 6.34
N LEU A 50 12.69 -2.57 5.86
CA LEU A 50 12.78 -4.03 6.02
C LEU A 50 12.75 -4.47 7.50
N HIS A 51 13.48 -3.79 8.39
CA HIS A 51 13.45 -4.14 9.82
C HIS A 51 12.05 -4.05 10.45
N LYS A 52 11.15 -3.20 9.91
CA LYS A 52 9.77 -3.13 10.40
C LYS A 52 8.94 -4.32 9.92
N ILE A 53 9.18 -4.77 8.68
CA ILE A 53 8.54 -5.98 8.16
C ILE A 53 9.03 -7.16 8.99
N ASN A 54 10.35 -7.31 9.16
CA ASN A 54 10.96 -8.36 9.97
C ASN A 54 10.41 -8.41 11.41
N LYS A 55 10.25 -7.25 12.05
CA LYS A 55 9.73 -7.18 13.43
C LYS A 55 8.26 -7.60 13.57
N HIS A 56 7.45 -7.45 12.51
CA HIS A 56 5.99 -7.55 12.61
C HIS A 56 5.38 -8.71 11.82
N THR A 57 6.21 -9.59 11.28
CA THR A 57 5.77 -10.71 10.43
C THR A 57 6.56 -11.96 10.81
N SER A 58 6.01 -13.12 10.47
CA SER A 58 6.66 -14.43 10.58
C SER A 58 6.79 -15.07 9.20
N ASP A 59 7.51 -16.19 9.15
CA ASP A 59 7.64 -16.99 7.93
C ASP A 59 6.27 -17.41 7.37
N GLY A 60 6.08 -17.22 6.06
CA GLY A 60 4.81 -17.50 5.37
C GLY A 60 3.74 -16.39 5.46
N ASP A 61 3.98 -15.29 6.17
CA ASP A 61 3.04 -14.17 6.22
C ASP A 61 2.95 -13.41 4.89
N THR A 62 1.74 -13.08 4.45
CA THR A 62 1.51 -12.21 3.28
C THR A 62 1.28 -10.77 3.72
N VAL A 63 2.12 -9.85 3.25
CA VAL A 63 2.09 -8.44 3.65
C VAL A 63 1.77 -7.53 2.47
N VAL A 64 0.80 -6.64 2.65
CA VAL A 64 0.48 -5.59 1.67
C VAL A 64 0.94 -4.23 2.18
N VAL A 65 1.83 -3.56 1.44
CA VAL A 65 2.29 -2.20 1.74
C VAL A 65 1.69 -1.20 0.73
N PRO A 66 0.69 -0.38 1.12
CA PRO A 66 0.08 0.62 0.23
C PRO A 66 0.97 1.87 0.11
N GLY A 67 2.14 1.71 -0.49
CA GLY A 67 3.18 2.73 -0.54
C GLY A 67 4.49 2.20 -1.10
N LYS A 68 5.61 2.51 -0.43
CA LYS A 68 6.94 2.03 -0.81
C LYS A 68 7.60 1.26 0.33
N VAL A 69 8.38 0.25 -0.04
CA VAL A 69 9.30 -0.45 0.85
C VAL A 69 10.71 0.13 0.64
N LEU A 70 11.45 0.27 1.72
CA LEU A 70 12.79 0.84 1.78
C LEU A 70 13.76 -0.21 2.37
N GLY A 71 15.03 -0.15 1.96
CA GLY A 71 16.04 -1.20 2.21
C GLY A 71 16.81 -1.12 3.52
N GLU A 72 16.30 -0.49 4.57
CA GLU A 72 17.02 -0.39 5.85
C GLU A 72 16.75 -1.60 6.77
N GLY A 73 17.81 -2.29 7.16
CA GLY A 73 17.79 -3.47 8.03
C GLY A 73 17.76 -4.80 7.27
N LEU A 74 17.52 -5.89 8.00
CA LEU A 74 17.47 -7.25 7.47
C LEU A 74 16.04 -7.79 7.47
N LEU A 75 15.76 -8.70 6.55
CA LEU A 75 14.58 -9.55 6.51
C LEU A 75 15.07 -11.00 6.57
N GLU A 76 14.84 -11.67 7.69
CA GLU A 76 15.46 -12.94 8.05
C GLU A 76 14.55 -14.15 7.78
N HIS A 77 13.28 -13.90 7.49
CA HIS A 77 12.26 -14.88 7.15
C HIS A 77 11.46 -14.44 5.91
N GLY A 78 10.85 -15.40 5.20
CA GLY A 78 10.19 -15.13 3.92
C GLY A 78 9.34 -16.27 3.42
#